data_AF-A0A0F9B1E4-F1
#
_entry.id   AF-A0A0F9B1E4-F1
#
_cell.length_a   1.000
_cell.length_b   1.000
_cell.length_c   1.000
_cell.angle_alpha   90.00
_cell.angle_beta   90.00
_cell.angle_gamma   90.00
#
_symmetry.space_group_name_H-M   'P 1'
#
loop_
_entity.id
_entity.type
_entity.pdbx_description
1 polymer ?
#
loop_
_entity_poly.entity_id
_entity_poly.type
_entity_poly.pdbx_seq_one_letter_code
_entity_poly.pdbx_strand_id
1 'polypeptide(L)'
;MAVPTNLTFNSYDLQTTNIKTRSIHHKHYPSRVIDIESNIRVADFRFISSYWDKKIVTVKGSIVADSANTLRTVIDEMKNNLQGQEKNLDIDYGDR
;
A
#
# COMPACT_ATOMS: atom_id res chain seq x y z
N MET A 1 -17.98 14.32 -4.34
CA MET A 1 -16.95 13.28 -4.12
C MET A 1 -17.66 11.94 -4.16
N ALA A 2 -17.23 11.01 -5.01
CA ALA A 2 -17.87 9.69 -5.11
C ALA A 2 -17.47 8.84 -3.90
N VAL A 3 -18.45 8.25 -3.23
CA VAL A 3 -18.22 7.25 -2.17
C VAL A 3 -18.05 5.90 -2.87
N PRO A 4 -16.91 5.23 -2.75
CA PRO A 4 -16.68 3.94 -3.40
C PRO A 4 -17.59 2.88 -2.78
N THR A 5 -18.37 2.17 -3.59
CA THR A 5 -19.36 1.19 -3.10
C THR A 5 -18.82 -0.23 -2.95
N ASN A 6 -17.67 -0.54 -3.55
CA ASN A 6 -17.03 -1.85 -3.43
C ASN A 6 -15.52 -1.71 -3.60
N LEU A 7 -14.73 -2.09 -2.59
CA LEU A 7 -13.27 -1.99 -2.60
C LEU A 7 -12.67 -3.25 -2.00
N THR A 8 -12.09 -4.10 -2.84
CA THR A 8 -11.49 -5.37 -2.38
C THR A 8 -9.98 -5.38 -2.58
N PHE A 9 -9.23 -5.94 -1.63
CA PHE A 9 -7.79 -6.20 -1.72
C PHE A 9 -7.53 -7.68 -1.39
N ASN A 10 -6.93 -8.45 -2.31
CA ASN A 10 -6.68 -9.89 -2.12
C ASN A 10 -7.91 -10.66 -1.62
N SER A 11 -9.07 -10.42 -2.22
CA SER A 11 -10.38 -10.99 -1.82
C SER A 11 -10.89 -10.57 -0.43
N TYR A 12 -10.21 -9.65 0.26
CA TYR A 12 -10.69 -9.02 1.48
C TYR A 12 -11.41 -7.71 1.16
N ASP A 13 -12.61 -7.53 1.72
CA ASP A 13 -13.41 -6.33 1.52
C ASP A 13 -12.98 -5.21 2.48
N LEU A 14 -12.63 -4.06 1.90
CA LEU A 14 -12.26 -2.82 2.60
C LEU A 14 -13.44 -1.85 2.74
N GLN A 15 -14.65 -2.31 2.42
CA GLN A 15 -15.92 -1.62 2.64
C GLN A 15 -16.89 -2.54 3.38
N THR A 16 -16.80 -2.53 4.71
CA THR A 16 -17.69 -3.33 5.58
C THR A 16 -18.50 -2.43 6.52
N THR A 17 -19.40 -2.99 7.32
CA THR A 17 -20.15 -2.24 8.35
C THR A 17 -19.21 -1.45 9.28
N ASN A 18 -18.03 -2.02 9.56
CA ASN A 18 -17.03 -1.46 10.46
C ASN A 18 -15.96 -0.63 9.74
N ILE A 19 -15.75 -0.84 8.44
CA ILE A 19 -14.71 -0.15 7.66
C ILE A 19 -15.38 0.72 6.61
N LYS A 20 -15.34 2.03 6.81
CA LYS A 20 -15.95 3.02 5.91
C LYS A 20 -14.87 3.77 5.14
N THR A 21 -14.74 3.52 3.84
CA THR A 21 -13.81 4.27 3.00
C THR A 21 -14.43 5.61 2.56
N ARG A 22 -13.70 6.71 2.79
CA ARG A 22 -14.13 8.09 2.52
C ARG A 22 -13.58 8.62 1.20
N SER A 23 -12.33 8.33 0.87
CA SER A 23 -11.74 8.75 -0.40
C SER A 23 -10.68 7.78 -0.91
N ILE A 24 -10.61 7.66 -2.23
CA ILE A 24 -9.58 6.93 -2.94
C ILE A 24 -8.86 7.93 -3.83
N HIS A 25 -7.58 8.14 -3.56
CA HIS A 25 -6.70 8.96 -4.38
C HIS A 25 -5.69 8.05 -5.05
N HIS A 26 -5.48 8.23 -6.35
CA HIS A 26 -4.44 7.53 -7.07
C HIS A 26 -3.66 8.52 -7.92
N LYS A 27 -2.35 8.34 -8.03
CA LYS A 27 -1.54 9.16 -8.94
C LYS A 27 -1.87 8.73 -10.37
N HIS A 28 -2.35 9.67 -11.19
CA HIS A 28 -3.19 9.34 -12.34
C HIS A 28 -2.43 8.87 -13.60
N TYR A 29 -1.10 8.96 -13.64
CA TYR A 29 -0.35 8.49 -14.81
C TYR A 29 0.93 7.75 -14.42
N PRO A 30 1.18 6.55 -14.98
CA PRO A 30 2.49 5.93 -14.91
C PRO A 30 3.47 6.85 -15.63
N SER A 31 4.40 7.42 -14.86
CA SER A 31 5.50 8.17 -15.43
C SER A 31 6.61 7.18 -15.79
N ARG A 32 7.29 7.43 -16.91
CA ARG A 32 8.43 6.63 -17.31
C ARG A 32 9.67 7.30 -16.75
N VAL A 33 10.32 6.64 -15.81
CA VAL A 33 11.61 7.09 -15.28
C VAL A 33 12.74 6.53 -16.14
N ILE A 34 13.72 7.38 -16.37
CA ILE A 34 14.93 7.08 -17.13
C ILE A 34 16.10 7.42 -16.21
N ASP A 35 16.87 6.39 -15.83
CA ASP A 35 18.09 6.59 -15.06
C ASP A 35 19.24 6.87 -16.04
N ILE A 36 19.85 8.04 -15.88
CA ILE A 36 21.04 8.43 -16.64
C ILE A 36 22.21 8.65 -15.69
N GLU A 37 23.38 8.19 -16.11
CA GLU A 37 24.66 8.47 -15.47
C GLU A 37 25.33 9.62 -16.22
N SER A 38 25.45 10.79 -15.61
CA SER A 38 26.12 11.94 -16.22
C SER A 38 27.64 11.82 -16.09
N ASN A 39 28.36 11.84 -17.20
CA ASN A 39 29.82 11.93 -17.21
C ASN A 39 30.27 13.39 -17.30
N ILE A 40 30.58 13.96 -16.13
CA ILE A 40 30.86 15.40 -15.94
C ILE A 40 32.06 15.88 -16.76
N ARG A 41 33.01 14.99 -17.09
CA ARG A 41 34.25 15.36 -17.82
C ARG A 41 34.07 15.55 -19.32
N VAL A 42 33.06 14.92 -19.92
CA VAL A 42 32.91 14.83 -21.38
C VAL A 42 31.60 15.48 -21.86
N ALA A 43 30.83 16.08 -20.96
CA ALA A 43 29.46 16.56 -21.24
C ALA A 43 28.59 15.48 -21.92
N ASP A 44 28.77 14.24 -21.49
CA ASP A 44 28.11 13.04 -22.04
C ASP A 44 27.29 12.34 -20.95
N PHE A 45 26.36 11.48 -21.34
CA PHE A 45 25.57 10.69 -20.41
C PHE A 45 25.37 9.25 -20.90
N ARG A 46 25.37 8.31 -19.95
CA ARG A 46 25.09 6.90 -20.22
C ARG A 46 23.68 6.55 -19.73
N PHE A 47 22.90 5.91 -20.60
CA PHE A 47 21.61 5.32 -20.21
C PHE A 47 21.86 4.08 -19.34
N ILE A 48 21.32 4.08 -18.12
CA ILE A 48 21.43 2.93 -17.21
C ILE A 48 20.20 2.05 -17.35
N SER A 49 19.02 2.64 -17.18
CA SER A 49 17.77 1.90 -17.08
C SER A 49 16.57 2.76 -17.46
N SER A 50 15.47 2.11 -17.83
CA SER A 50 14.16 2.76 -17.90
C SER A 50 13.07 1.84 -17.40
N TYR A 51 12.23 2.37 -16.52
CA TYR A 51 11.14 1.63 -15.89
C TYR A 51 9.90 2.52 -15.75
N TRP A 52 8.77 1.87 -15.50
CA TRP A 52 7.52 2.54 -15.19
C TRP A 52 7.36 2.71 -13.69
N ASP A 53 6.88 3.88 -13.28
CA ASP A 53 6.65 4.17 -11.87
C ASP A 53 5.55 3.29 -11.28
N LYS A 54 5.75 2.92 -10.01
CA LYS A 54 4.72 2.20 -9.27
C LYS A 54 3.47 3.08 -9.12
N LYS A 55 2.31 2.55 -9.51
CA LYS A 55 1.02 3.18 -9.25
C LYS A 55 0.71 3.07 -7.76
N ILE A 56 0.72 4.20 -7.07
CA ILE A 56 0.32 4.29 -5.66
C ILE A 56 -1.17 4.65 -5.58
N VAL A 57 -1.94 3.80 -4.90
CA VAL A 57 -3.36 4.04 -4.57
C VAL A 57 -3.46 4.26 -3.07
N THR A 58 -3.87 5.46 -2.67
CA THR A 58 -4.08 5.85 -1.28
C THR A 58 -5.57 5.79 -0.95
N VAL A 59 -5.91 4.95 0.01
CA VAL A 59 -7.28 4.79 0.51
C VAL A 59 -7.36 5.48 1.88
N LYS A 60 -8.34 6.37 2.06
CA LYS A 60 -8.59 7.04 3.35
C LYS A 60 -9.99 6.67 3.84
N GLY A 61 -10.10 6.32 5.11
CA GLY A 61 -11.35 5.89 5.73
C GLY A 61 -11.31 5.93 7.24
N SER A 62 -12.36 5.39 7.85
CA SER A 62 -12.50 5.24 9.30
C SER A 62 -12.92 3.82 9.64
N ILE A 63 -12.36 3.27 10.71
CA ILE A 63 -12.81 2.03 11.31
C ILE A 63 -13.66 2.39 12.53
N VAL A 64 -14.87 1.83 12.60
CA VAL A 64 -15.85 2.07 13.66
C VAL A 64 -16.23 0.72 14.27
N ALA A 65 -16.32 0.67 15.60
CA ALA A 65 -16.79 -0.50 16.31
C ALA A 65 -17.45 -0.08 17.63
N ASP A 66 -18.35 -0.93 18.14
CA ASP A 66 -19.17 -0.62 19.33
C ASP A 66 -18.39 -0.80 20.65
N SER A 67 -17.24 -1.48 20.62
CA SER A 67 -16.37 -1.70 21.78
C SER A 67 -14.88 -1.60 21.43
N ALA A 68 -14.05 -1.33 22.43
CA ALA A 68 -12.60 -1.31 22.26
C ALA A 68 -12.03 -2.68 21.85
N ASN A 69 -12.63 -3.78 22.33
CA ASN A 69 -12.16 -5.13 22.00
C ASN A 69 -12.46 -5.46 20.53
N THR A 70 -13.69 -5.17 20.08
CA THR A 70 -14.07 -5.34 18.67
C THR A 70 -13.24 -4.46 17.74
N LEU A 71 -12.89 -3.24 18.15
CA LEU A 71 -12.03 -2.37 17.35
C LEU A 71 -10.64 -2.99 17.15
N ARG A 72 -10.05 -3.57 18.20
CA ARG A 72 -8.76 -4.26 18.11
C ARG A 72 -8.82 -5.45 17.16
N THR A 73 -9.84 -6.30 17.29
CA THR A 73 -10.03 -7.45 16.40
C THR A 73 -10.13 -7.02 14.94
N VAL A 74 -10.92 -5.99 14.63
CA VAL A 74 -11.07 -5.49 13.25
C VAL A 74 -9.75 -4.90 12.73
N ILE A 75 -8.99 -4.19 13.55
CA ILE A 75 -7.67 -3.66 13.16
C ILE A 75 -6.69 -4.80 12.89
N ASP A 76 -6.64 -5.83 13.74
CA ASP A 76 -5.71 -6.95 13.59
C ASP A 76 -6.07 -7.82 12.39
N GLU A 77 -7.37 -8.04 12.14
CA GLU A 77 -7.86 -8.70 10.93
C GLU A 77 -7.48 -7.90 9.67
N MET A 78 -7.72 -6.58 9.66
CA MET A 78 -7.35 -5.72 8.55
C MET A 78 -5.83 -5.76 8.28
N LYS A 79 -5.00 -5.70 9.34
CA LYS A 79 -3.53 -5.83 9.19
C LYS A 79 -3.14 -7.17 8.59
N ASN A 80 -3.67 -8.28 9.12
CA ASN A 80 -3.35 -9.62 8.61
C ASN A 80 -3.72 -9.77 7.13
N ASN A 81 -4.85 -9.22 6.70
CA ASN A 81 -5.28 -9.28 5.30
C ASN A 81 -4.50 -8.33 4.37
N LEU A 82 -4.02 -7.19 4.88
CA LEU A 82 -3.23 -6.23 4.11
C LEU A 82 -1.74 -6.59 4.02
N GLN A 83 -1.21 -7.36 4.97
CA GLN A 83 0.22 -7.66 5.05
C GLN A 83 0.74 -8.59 3.94
N GLY A 84 -0.12 -9.28 3.18
CA GLY A 84 0.32 -10.20 2.13
C GLY A 84 1.12 -11.40 2.67
N GLN A 85 1.36 -12.43 1.83
CA GLN A 85 2.10 -13.66 2.21
C GLN A 85 3.61 -13.44 2.39
N GLU A 86 4.02 -12.48 3.20
CA GLU A 86 5.43 -12.27 3.58
C GLU A 86 5.49 -12.09 5.10
N LYS A 87 5.20 -13.17 5.85
CA LYS A 87 5.51 -13.30 7.28
C LYS A 87 6.91 -13.91 7.51
N ASN A 88 7.85 -13.72 6.58
CA ASN A 88 9.22 -14.22 6.71
C ASN A 88 10.12 -13.15 7.35
N LEU A 89 9.89 -12.87 8.62
CA LEU A 89 10.95 -12.48 9.53
C LEU A 89 10.53 -12.81 10.97
N ASP A 90 10.40 -14.10 11.25
CA ASP A 90 10.36 -14.60 12.62
C ASP A 90 11.82 -14.73 13.08
N ILE A 91 12.35 -13.69 13.74
CA ILE A 91 13.65 -13.78 14.42
C ILE A 91 13.35 -14.31 15.81
N ASP A 92 13.46 -15.62 15.95
CA ASP A 92 13.58 -16.28 17.24
C ASP A 92 14.92 -15.86 17.85
N TYR A 93 14.89 -14.83 18.70
CA TYR A 93 15.98 -14.60 19.65
C TYR A 93 15.86 -15.70 20.69
N GLY A 94 16.43 -16.87 20.38
CA GLY A 94 16.33 -18.06 21.20
C GLY A 94 16.70 -17.76 22.66
N ASP A 95 15.68 -17.69 23.50
CA ASP A 95 15.83 -17.65 24.94
C ASP A 95 15.81 -19.09 25.47
N ARG A 96 16.98 -19.53 25.94
CA ARG A 96 17.13 -20.61 26.91
C ARG A 96 17.22 -20.04 28.30
#